data_AF-A0A0K0DBS2-F1
#
_entry.id   AF-A0A0K0DBS2-F1
#
_cell.length_a   1.000
_cell.length_b   1.000
_cell.length_c   1.000
_cell.angle_alpha   90.00
_cell.angle_beta   90.00
_cell.angle_gamma   90.00
#
_symmetry.space_group_name_H-M   'P 1'
#
loop_
_entity.id
_entity.type
_entity.pdbx_description
1 polymer ?
#
loop_
_entity_poly.entity_id
_entity_poly.type
_entity_poly.pdbx_seq_one_letter_code
_entity_poly.pdbx_strand_id
1 'polypeptide(L)'
;MKPIWNSLRMIPERLLFLGPDLAAAHFLVHRGASVKFVGDDTWYKKDKNNRYNLPGTKIPDLYLEAIDASGTELMFEGFENLQSLNHLRMLRLADCPYIDDWALSRIGGMMNRLEMLDLSGCHRVSAKGK
;
A
#
# COMPACT_ATOMS: atom_id res chain seq x y z
N MET A 1 -20.50 8.97 -12.80
CA MET A 1 -19.10 8.47 -12.63
C MET A 1 -18.65 8.89 -11.24
N LYS A 2 -18.45 7.96 -10.30
CA LYS A 2 -17.96 8.33 -8.96
C LYS A 2 -16.48 8.75 -9.09
N PRO A 3 -16.03 9.84 -8.45
CA PRO A 3 -14.63 10.25 -8.52
C PRO A 3 -13.72 9.12 -8.01
N ILE A 4 -12.63 8.81 -8.72
CA ILE A 4 -11.65 7.76 -8.36
C ILE A 4 -11.16 7.87 -6.91
N TRP A 5 -11.03 9.09 -6.39
CA TRP A 5 -10.63 9.44 -5.03
C TRP A 5 -11.56 8.87 -3.95
N ASN A 6 -12.87 8.75 -4.22
CA ASN A 6 -13.82 8.20 -3.25
C ASN A 6 -13.60 6.71 -2.97
N SER A 7 -12.95 5.99 -3.88
CA SER A 7 -12.61 4.58 -3.66
C SER A 7 -11.40 4.42 -2.73
N LEU A 8 -10.54 5.44 -2.62
CA LEU A 8 -9.25 5.35 -1.96
C LEU A 8 -9.30 5.54 -0.44
N ARG A 9 -10.40 6.09 0.07
CA ARG A 9 -10.56 6.35 1.50
C ARG A 9 -10.59 5.05 2.31
N MET A 10 -10.04 5.12 3.51
CA MET A 10 -10.15 4.06 4.49
C MET A 10 -11.62 3.80 4.86
N ILE A 11 -12.00 2.53 5.00
CA ILE A 11 -13.32 2.10 5.45
C ILE A 11 -13.18 1.58 6.89
N PRO A 12 -13.60 2.34 7.92
CA PRO A 12 -13.38 2.00 9.33
C PRO A 12 -13.92 0.61 9.72
N GLU A 13 -15.05 0.21 9.15
CA GLU A 13 -15.67 -1.09 9.43
C GLU A 13 -14.75 -2.24 9.00
N ARG A 14 -14.07 -2.12 7.85
CA ARG A 14 -13.10 -3.14 7.39
C ARG A 14 -11.92 -3.26 8.34
N LEU A 15 -11.46 -2.14 8.88
CA LEU A 15 -10.36 -2.11 9.84
C LEU A 15 -10.73 -2.85 11.13
N LEU A 16 -11.96 -2.68 11.62
CA LEU A 16 -12.46 -3.36 12.81
C LEU A 16 -12.51 -4.89 12.63
N PHE A 17 -12.88 -5.38 11.45
CA PHE A 17 -13.02 -6.83 11.19
C PHE A 17 -11.74 -7.54 10.73
N LEU A 18 -10.83 -6.85 10.04
CA LEU A 18 -9.63 -7.46 9.44
C LEU A 18 -8.34 -7.13 10.19
N GLY A 19 -8.31 -6.01 10.92
CA GLY A 19 -7.05 -5.39 11.36
C GLY A 19 -6.36 -4.61 10.23
N PRO A 20 -5.35 -3.78 10.57
CA PRO A 20 -4.73 -2.83 9.64
C PRO A 20 -4.02 -3.50 8.47
N ASP A 21 -3.14 -4.47 8.74
CA ASP A 21 -2.32 -5.13 7.71
C ASP A 21 -3.16 -5.86 6.67
N LEU A 22 -4.16 -6.64 7.11
CA LEU A 22 -5.01 -7.37 6.19
C LEU A 22 -5.97 -6.44 5.43
N ALA A 23 -6.48 -5.38 6.06
CA ALA A 23 -7.27 -4.36 5.37
C ALA A 23 -6.45 -3.64 4.28
N ALA A 24 -5.20 -3.28 4.58
CA ALA A 24 -4.26 -2.70 3.63
C ALA A 24 -3.95 -3.66 2.48
N ALA A 25 -3.71 -4.94 2.77
CA ALA A 25 -3.47 -5.98 1.77
C ALA A 25 -4.63 -6.08 0.77
N HIS A 26 -5.88 -6.16 1.26
CA HIS A 26 -7.06 -6.15 0.40
C HIS A 26 -7.16 -4.88 -0.42
N PHE A 27 -6.94 -3.71 0.19
CA PHE A 27 -6.98 -2.41 -0.47
C PHE A 27 -5.98 -2.30 -1.64
N LEU A 28 -4.74 -2.74 -1.41
CA LEU A 28 -3.62 -2.67 -2.34
C LEU A 28 -3.78 -3.69 -3.47
N VAL A 29 -4.02 -4.96 -3.15
CA VAL A 29 -4.14 -6.03 -4.16
C VAL A 29 -5.37 -5.80 -5.05
N HIS A 30 -6.47 -5.28 -4.49
CA HIS A 30 -7.62 -4.87 -5.29
C HIS A 30 -7.28 -3.81 -6.36
N ARG A 31 -6.18 -3.05 -6.19
CA ARG A 31 -5.71 -2.01 -7.11
C ARG A 31 -4.55 -2.44 -8.00
N GLY A 32 -4.24 -3.73 -8.01
CA GLY A 32 -3.18 -4.28 -8.85
C GLY A 32 -1.79 -4.24 -8.24
N ALA A 33 -1.65 -3.78 -7.00
CA ALA A 33 -0.42 -3.95 -6.24
C ALA A 33 -0.22 -5.42 -5.84
N SER A 34 0.98 -5.72 -5.37
CA SER A 34 1.32 -6.97 -4.73
C SER A 34 1.86 -6.73 -3.32
N VAL A 35 1.61 -7.68 -2.43
CA VAL A 35 2.03 -7.59 -1.02
C VAL A 35 2.65 -8.90 -0.54
N LYS A 36 3.51 -8.81 0.47
CA LYS A 36 4.16 -9.95 1.12
C LYS A 36 4.00 -9.81 2.63
N PHE A 37 3.69 -10.92 3.30
CA PHE A 37 3.57 -10.98 4.77
C PHE A 37 4.88 -11.45 5.41
N VAL A 38 5.10 -11.04 6.65
CA VAL A 38 6.28 -11.45 7.43
C VAL A 38 6.34 -12.98 7.51
N GLY A 39 7.50 -13.54 7.16
CA GLY A 39 7.76 -14.99 7.25
C GLY A 39 7.14 -15.83 6.13
N ASP A 40 6.55 -15.22 5.11
CA ASP A 40 6.01 -15.88 3.94
C ASP A 40 6.66 -15.33 2.67
N ASP A 41 7.32 -16.17 1.86
CA ASP A 41 7.99 -15.77 0.62
C ASP A 41 7.04 -15.46 -0.56
N THR A 42 5.75 -15.64 -0.37
CA THR A 42 4.72 -15.46 -1.40
C THR A 42 4.35 -13.99 -1.61
N TRP A 43 4.35 -13.54 -2.86
CA TRP A 43 3.74 -12.28 -3.27
C TRP A 43 2.26 -12.47 -3.62
N TYR A 44 1.37 -11.91 -2.81
CA TYR A 44 -0.06 -11.92 -3.00
C TYR A 44 -0.45 -10.81 -3.97
N LYS A 45 -1.06 -11.19 -5.10
CA LYS A 45 -1.49 -10.28 -6.17
C LYS A 45 -2.68 -10.83 -6.94
N LYS A 46 -3.26 -10.03 -7.81
CA LYS A 46 -4.27 -10.50 -8.77
C LYS A 46 -3.67 -11.51 -9.76
N ASP A 47 -4.44 -12.55 -10.06
CA ASP A 47 -4.19 -13.48 -11.16
C ASP A 47 -4.56 -12.84 -12.51
N LYS A 48 -4.31 -13.58 -13.60
CA LYS A 48 -4.68 -13.16 -14.97
C LYS A 48 -6.18 -12.90 -15.17
N ASN A 49 -7.02 -13.36 -14.25
CA ASN A 49 -8.47 -13.20 -14.27
C ASN A 49 -8.94 -12.11 -13.28
N ASN A 50 -8.02 -11.26 -12.78
CA ASN A 50 -8.27 -10.20 -11.80
C ASN A 50 -8.76 -10.67 -10.41
N ARG A 51 -8.55 -11.94 -10.07
CA ARG A 51 -8.91 -12.51 -8.76
C ARG A 51 -7.68 -12.58 -7.87
N TYR A 52 -7.87 -12.43 -6.57
CA TYR A 52 -6.81 -12.63 -5.59
C TYR A 52 -7.37 -13.37 -4.38
N ASN A 53 -6.50 -14.11 -3.68
CA ASN A 53 -6.87 -14.85 -2.48
C ASN A 53 -6.15 -14.23 -1.28
N LEU A 54 -6.93 -13.62 -0.40
CA LEU A 54 -6.47 -13.10 0.88
C LEU A 54 -7.51 -13.49 1.94
N PRO A 55 -7.10 -13.72 3.20
CA PRO A 55 -8.01 -14.05 4.28
C PRO A 55 -9.16 -13.04 4.40
N GLY A 56 -10.39 -13.52 4.60
CA GLY A 56 -11.59 -12.70 4.77
C GLY A 56 -11.87 -12.26 6.20
N THR A 57 -11.04 -12.69 7.15
CA THR A 57 -11.19 -12.45 8.59
C THR A 57 -9.83 -12.14 9.21
N LYS A 58 -9.80 -11.37 10.30
CA LYS A 58 -8.57 -11.08 11.04
C LYS A 58 -7.82 -12.36 11.40
N ILE A 59 -6.51 -12.35 11.13
CA ILE A 59 -5.57 -13.38 11.57
C ILE A 59 -4.65 -12.74 12.61
N PRO A 60 -4.56 -13.29 13.85
CA PRO A 60 -3.59 -12.82 14.84
C PRO A 60 -2.16 -12.91 14.31
N ASP A 61 -1.34 -11.91 14.64
CA ASP A 61 0.09 -11.86 14.29
C ASP A 61 0.41 -11.90 12.79
N LEU A 62 -0.55 -11.55 11.94
CA LEU A 62 -0.34 -11.35 10.51
C LEU A 62 0.05 -9.90 10.22
N TYR A 63 1.28 -9.70 9.72
CA TYR A 63 1.83 -8.38 9.44
C TYR A 63 2.37 -8.28 8.00
N LEU A 64 2.19 -7.12 7.38
CA LEU A 64 2.78 -6.81 6.07
C LEU A 64 4.27 -6.50 6.22
N GLU A 65 5.08 -7.11 5.36
CA GLU A 65 6.53 -6.90 5.30
C GLU A 65 6.94 -6.07 4.09
N ALA A 66 6.34 -6.34 2.92
CA ALA A 66 6.68 -5.65 1.69
C ALA A 66 5.45 -5.33 0.84
N ILE A 67 5.49 -4.17 0.19
CA ILE A 67 4.50 -3.71 -0.76
C ILE A 67 5.22 -3.34 -2.06
N ASP A 68 4.74 -3.89 -3.17
CA ASP A 68 5.05 -3.39 -4.50
C ASP A 68 3.76 -2.89 -5.15
N ALA A 69 3.64 -1.57 -5.20
CA ALA A 69 2.54 -0.84 -5.82
C ALA A 69 3.02 -0.09 -7.07
N SER A 70 4.11 -0.54 -7.70
CA SER A 70 4.67 0.07 -8.90
C SER A 70 3.64 0.06 -10.05
N GLY A 71 3.58 1.16 -10.80
CA GLY A 71 2.65 1.36 -11.91
C GLY A 71 1.18 1.50 -11.50
N THR A 72 0.86 1.56 -10.21
CA THR A 72 -0.52 1.75 -9.75
C THR A 72 -0.90 3.24 -9.72
N GLU A 73 -2.19 3.52 -9.78
CA GLU A 73 -2.75 4.87 -9.61
C GLU A 73 -2.95 5.24 -8.13
N LEU A 74 -2.10 4.73 -7.23
CA LEU A 74 -2.21 5.05 -5.81
C LEU A 74 -1.93 6.54 -5.57
N MET A 75 -2.89 7.21 -4.93
CA MET A 75 -2.82 8.65 -4.60
C MET A 75 -2.65 8.83 -3.09
N PHE A 76 -2.26 10.03 -2.66
CA PHE A 76 -1.90 10.29 -1.27
C PHE A 76 -3.03 9.92 -0.28
N GLU A 77 -4.30 10.15 -0.63
CA GLU A 77 -5.44 9.80 0.23
C GLU A 77 -5.51 8.30 0.54
N GLY A 78 -4.99 7.48 -0.38
CA GLY A 78 -4.90 6.03 -0.20
C GLY A 78 -3.90 5.62 0.89
N PHE A 79 -2.92 6.47 1.21
CA PHE A 79 -1.90 6.18 2.22
C PHE A 79 -2.47 6.14 3.64
N GLU A 80 -3.66 6.69 3.87
CA GLU A 80 -4.35 6.53 5.16
C GLU A 80 -4.53 5.05 5.54
N ASN A 81 -4.70 4.16 4.55
CA ASN A 81 -4.79 2.71 4.74
C ASN A 81 -3.46 2.07 5.17
N LEU A 82 -2.35 2.80 5.14
CA LEU A 82 -1.00 2.31 5.43
C LEU A 82 -0.45 2.82 6.77
N GLN A 83 -1.20 3.62 7.52
CA GLN A 83 -0.74 4.29 8.76
C GLN A 83 -0.31 3.36 9.89
N SER A 84 -0.80 2.12 9.91
CA SER A 84 -0.55 1.19 11.02
C SER A 84 0.23 -0.06 10.61
N LEU A 85 0.99 0.03 9.51
CA LEU A 85 1.83 -1.06 9.01
C LEU A 85 3.20 -1.07 9.73
N ASN A 86 3.18 -1.47 11.00
CA ASN A 86 4.33 -1.35 11.90
C ASN A 86 5.52 -2.27 11.59
N HIS A 87 5.36 -3.20 10.64
CA HIS A 87 6.37 -4.17 10.23
C HIS A 87 6.79 -4.02 8.76
N LEU A 88 6.33 -2.96 8.09
CA LEU A 88 6.65 -2.72 6.69
C LEU A 88 8.12 -2.32 6.54
N ARG A 89 8.88 -3.11 5.77
CA ARG A 89 10.31 -2.92 5.50
C ARG A 89 10.60 -2.47 4.07
N MET A 90 9.73 -2.81 3.12
CA MET A 90 9.90 -2.45 1.71
C MET A 90 8.64 -1.82 1.13
N LEU A 91 8.80 -0.70 0.44
CA LEU A 91 7.75 -0.04 -0.33
C LEU A 91 8.30 0.34 -1.71
N ARG A 92 7.72 -0.25 -2.77
CA ARG A 92 7.98 0.17 -4.15
C ARG A 92 6.78 0.92 -4.71
N LEU A 93 7.05 2.09 -5.25
CA LEU A 93 6.10 2.98 -5.90
C LEU A 93 6.62 3.39 -7.29
N ALA A 94 7.42 2.55 -7.93
CA ALA A 94 8.04 2.90 -9.20
C ALA A 94 6.98 3.17 -10.28
N ASP A 95 7.22 4.14 -11.16
CA ASP A 95 6.32 4.53 -12.25
C ASP A 95 4.88 4.89 -11.80
N CYS A 96 4.70 5.31 -10.54
CA CYS A 96 3.40 5.76 -10.04
C CYS A 96 3.14 7.24 -10.41
N PRO A 97 2.10 7.53 -11.23
CA PRO A 97 1.93 8.86 -11.84
C PRO A 97 1.47 9.95 -10.87
N TYR A 98 1.03 9.60 -9.66
CA TYR A 98 0.45 10.52 -8.68
C TYR A 98 1.29 10.71 -7.43
N ILE A 99 2.47 10.08 -7.35
CA ILE A 99 3.38 10.24 -6.20
C ILE A 99 4.19 11.51 -6.36
N ASP A 100 4.04 12.43 -5.41
CA ASP A 100 4.72 13.73 -5.35
C ASP A 100 5.42 13.95 -3.99
N ASP A 101 6.02 15.13 -3.80
CA ASP A 101 6.73 15.48 -2.55
C ASP A 101 5.83 15.44 -1.30
N TRP A 102 4.52 15.69 -1.46
CA TRP A 102 3.57 15.63 -0.35
C TRP A 102 3.35 14.20 0.11
N ALA A 103 3.23 13.26 -0.82
CA ALA A 103 3.17 11.83 -0.50
C ALA A 103 4.43 11.36 0.24
N LEU A 104 5.61 11.85 -0.14
CA LEU A 104 6.88 11.51 0.53
C LEU A 104 6.96 12.00 1.97
N SER A 105 6.54 13.23 2.23
CA SER A 105 6.50 13.77 3.60
C SER A 105 5.64 12.89 4.53
N ARG A 106 4.53 12.37 4.00
CA ARG A 106 3.66 11.43 4.75
C ARG A 106 4.32 10.07 4.97
N ILE A 107 4.93 9.49 3.94
CA ILE A 107 5.67 8.22 4.05
C ILE A 107 6.72 8.32 5.16
N GLY A 108 7.52 9.39 5.16
CA GLY A 108 8.56 9.62 6.17
C GLY A 108 8.03 9.76 7.60
N GLY A 109 6.81 10.27 7.79
CA GLY A 109 6.18 10.41 9.11
C GLY A 109 5.45 9.15 9.60
N MET A 110 5.14 8.20 8.71
CA MET A 110 4.28 7.05 9.01
C MET A 110 5.03 5.72 9.05
N MET A 111 6.09 5.56 8.25
CA MET A 111 6.72 4.26 7.99
C MET A 111 8.10 4.16 8.64
N ASN A 112 8.13 4.14 9.97
CA ASN A 112 9.36 4.27 10.77
C ASN A 112 10.33 3.08 10.66
N ARG A 113 9.88 1.95 10.11
CA ARG A 113 10.68 0.73 9.93
C ARG A 113 11.05 0.46 8.47
N LEU A 114 10.78 1.40 7.57
CA LEU A 114 11.05 1.23 6.16
C LEU A 114 12.57 1.19 5.92
N GLU A 115 13.03 0.14 5.25
CA GLU A 115 14.43 -0.10 4.92
C GLU A 115 14.72 0.12 3.43
N MET A 116 13.70 -0.07 2.58
CA MET A 116 13.78 0.17 1.15
C MET A 116 12.56 0.96 0.66
N LEU A 117 12.84 2.08 -0.01
CA LEU A 117 11.86 2.86 -0.75
C LEU A 117 12.32 3.00 -2.22
N ASP A 118 11.49 2.56 -3.16
CA ASP A 118 11.72 2.75 -4.60
C ASP A 118 10.70 3.73 -5.18
N LEU A 119 11.20 4.82 -5.77
CA LEU A 119 10.43 5.90 -6.40
C LEU A 119 10.86 6.12 -7.87
N SER A 120 11.55 5.14 -8.44
CA SER A 120 12.06 5.23 -9.82
C SER A 120 10.91 5.56 -10.78
N GLY A 121 11.10 6.53 -11.69
CA GLY A 121 10.06 6.91 -12.65
C GLY A 121 8.91 7.78 -12.07
N CYS A 122 8.91 8.11 -10.78
CA CYS A 122 7.95 9.07 -10.21
C CYS A 122 8.32 10.52 -10.59
N HIS A 123 7.86 10.98 -11.75
CA HIS A 123 8.23 12.29 -12.30
C HIS A 123 7.71 13.51 -11.54
N ARG A 124 6.76 13.33 -10.60
CA ARG A 124 6.22 14.42 -9.76
C ARG A 124 6.97 14.59 -8.44
N VAL A 125 7.87 13.66 -8.11
CA VAL A 125 8.81 13.82 -7.00
C VAL A 125 9.90 14.77 -7.46
N SER A 126 10.06 15.89 -6.77
CA SER A 126 11.14 16.83 -7.08
C SER A 126 12.43 16.39 -6.40
N ALA A 127 13.57 16.65 -7.06
CA ALA A 127 14.88 16.45 -6.44
C ALA A 127 15.12 17.35 -5.22
N LYS A 128 14.21 18.28 -4.93
CA LYS A 128 14.40 19.36 -3.97
C LYS A 128 13.86 19.10 -2.58
N GLY A 129 13.20 17.97 -2.31
CA GLY A 129 12.73 17.54 -0.98
C GLY A 129 12.55 18.70 0.00
N LYS A 130 11.48 19.48 -0.19
CA LYS A 130 11.29 20.72 0.57
C LYS A 130 11.02 20.46 2.04
#